data_AF-A0A9X8DSH3-F1
#
_entry.id   AF-A0A9X8DSH3-F1
#
_cell.length_a   1.000
_cell.length_b   1.000
_cell.length_c   1.000
_cell.angle_alpha   90.00
_cell.angle_beta   90.00
_cell.angle_gamma   90.00
#
_symmetry.space_group_name_H-M   'P 1'
#
loop_
_entity.id
_entity.type
_entity.pdbx_description
1 polymer ?
#
loop_
_entity_poly.entity_id
_entity_poly.type
_entity_poly.pdbx_seq_one_letter_code
_entity_poly.pdbx_strand_id
1 'polypeptide(L)'
;MPTRHRKKSYSIDEKRKLLAMFEATATSHRKFCAEHGIPRSTWIDWQKRRTELATTRRNAKRPTLGGQGAKAIFPFKYELLAFMKDVRREEHILTSMHMVTFMKRNHGEWLASYRTGKRDAYKSLWITP
;
A
#
# COMPACT_ATOMS: atom_id res chain seq x y z
N MET A 1 28.42 10.31 3.67
CA MET A 1 26.95 10.15 3.81
C MET A 1 26.35 10.13 2.40
N PRO A 2 25.71 9.05 1.92
CA PRO A 2 25.01 9.11 0.64
C PRO A 2 23.83 10.07 0.78
N THR A 3 23.87 11.18 0.06
CA THR A 3 22.76 12.15 0.00
C THR A 3 21.56 11.46 -0.64
N ARG A 4 20.48 11.34 0.13
CA ARG A 4 19.24 10.70 -0.33
C ARG A 4 18.65 11.57 -1.44
N HIS A 5 18.89 11.20 -2.69
CA HIS A 5 18.33 11.89 -3.85
C HIS A 5 16.80 11.97 -3.72
N ARG A 6 16.27 13.17 -3.50
CA ARG A 6 14.83 13.41 -3.36
C ARG A 6 14.17 13.13 -4.70
N LYS A 7 13.41 12.04 -4.79
CA LYS A 7 12.64 11.71 -5.99
C LYS A 7 11.58 12.79 -6.21
N LYS A 8 11.48 13.32 -7.44
CA LYS A 8 10.41 14.23 -7.83
C LYS A 8 9.07 13.49 -7.70
N SER A 9 8.14 14.10 -6.98
CA SER A 9 6.79 13.57 -6.80
C SER A 9 5.87 14.28 -7.78
N TYR A 10 5.01 13.53 -8.45
CA TYR A 10 4.03 14.06 -9.39
C TYR A 10 2.63 13.71 -8.87
N SER A 11 1.79 14.73 -8.73
CA SER A 11 0.38 14.59 -8.38
C SER A 11 -0.40 13.89 -9.50
N ILE A 12 -1.55 13.30 -9.17
CA ILE A 12 -2.44 12.70 -10.18
C ILE A 12 -2.88 13.75 -11.21
N ASP A 13 -3.10 14.99 -10.79
CA ASP A 13 -3.46 16.10 -11.69
C ASP A 13 -2.36 16.40 -12.72
N GLU A 14 -1.11 16.55 -12.27
CA GLU A 14 0.04 16.77 -13.15
C GLU A 14 0.22 15.61 -14.13
N LYS A 15 0.07 14.37 -13.66
CA LYS A 15 0.13 13.17 -14.52
C LYS A 15 -0.93 13.23 -15.62
N ARG A 16 -2.18 13.57 -15.27
CA ARG A 16 -3.29 13.69 -16.22
C ARG A 16 -3.03 14.78 -17.26
N LYS A 17 -2.58 15.96 -16.82
CA LYS A 17 -2.23 17.08 -17.71
C LYS A 17 -1.15 16.70 -18.71
N LEU A 18 -0.07 16.07 -18.24
CA LEU A 18 1.02 15.62 -19.12
C LEU A 18 0.56 14.53 -20.09
N LEU A 19 -0.27 13.58 -19.64
CA LEU A 19 -0.86 12.58 -20.52
C LEU A 19 -1.77 13.22 -21.58
N ALA A 20 -2.56 14.23 -21.23
CA ALA A 20 -3.41 14.95 -22.19
C ALA A 20 -2.60 15.77 -23.20
N MET A 21 -1.55 16.46 -22.74
CA MET A 21 -0.62 17.19 -23.63
C MET A 21 0.04 16.23 -24.62
N PHE A 22 0.54 15.09 -24.15
CA PHE A 22 1.21 14.10 -24.99
C PHE A 22 0.31 13.62 -26.16
N GLU A 23 -0.97 13.39 -25.88
CA GLU A 23 -1.94 12.94 -26.88
C GLU A 23 -2.24 14.03 -27.92
N ALA A 24 -2.18 15.30 -27.52
CA ALA A 24 -2.39 16.43 -28.41
C ALA A 24 -1.16 16.73 -29.29
N THR A 25 0.07 16.47 -28.82
CA THR A 25 1.30 16.90 -29.51
C THR A 25 1.88 15.82 -30.46
N ALA A 26 1.30 14.63 -30.56
CA ALA A 26 1.73 13.54 -31.46
C ALA A 26 3.27 13.33 -31.52
N THR A 27 3.96 13.53 -30.39
CA THR A 27 5.43 13.56 -30.32
C THR A 27 5.97 12.20 -29.84
N SER A 28 7.24 11.89 -30.12
CA SER A 28 7.86 10.67 -29.58
C SER A 28 8.03 10.73 -28.06
N HIS A 29 7.87 9.59 -27.37
CA HIS A 29 8.00 9.52 -25.90
C HIS A 29 9.32 10.10 -25.41
N ARG A 30 10.41 9.87 -26.17
CA ARG A 30 11.75 10.32 -25.81
C ARG A 30 11.85 11.84 -25.80
N LYS A 31 11.33 12.51 -26.85
CA LYS A 31 11.35 13.97 -26.96
C LYS A 31 10.48 14.60 -25.85
N PHE A 32 9.27 14.09 -25.68
CA PHE A 32 8.35 14.56 -24.65
C PHE A 32 8.93 14.42 -23.22
N CYS A 33 9.54 13.27 -22.91
CA CYS A 33 10.17 13.05 -21.60
C CYS A 33 11.33 14.01 -21.35
N ALA A 34 12.15 14.28 -22.37
CA ALA A 34 13.28 15.20 -22.26
C ALA A 34 12.83 16.64 -22.02
N GLU A 35 11.80 17.08 -22.74
CA GLU A 35 11.22 18.42 -22.63
C GLU A 35 10.59 18.68 -21.26
N HIS A 36 9.83 17.70 -20.73
CA HIS A 36 9.16 17.84 -19.42
C HIS A 36 9.99 17.35 -18.23
N GLY A 37 11.24 16.93 -18.45
CA GLY A 37 12.15 16.44 -17.40
C GLY A 37 11.59 15.22 -16.65
N ILE A 38 10.97 14.28 -17.37
CA ILE A 38 10.38 13.06 -16.81
C ILE A 38 11.29 11.87 -17.14
N PRO A 39 11.74 11.08 -16.15
CA PRO A 39 12.45 9.85 -16.43
C PRO A 39 11.61 8.90 -17.29
N ARG A 40 12.19 8.35 -18.35
CA ARG A 40 11.48 7.48 -19.31
C ARG A 40 10.77 6.30 -18.65
N SER A 41 11.39 5.68 -17.63
CA SER A 41 10.79 4.59 -16.86
C SER A 41 9.50 5.02 -16.16
N THR A 42 9.53 6.19 -15.52
CA THR A 42 8.37 6.78 -14.85
C THR A 42 7.24 7.07 -15.84
N TRP A 43 7.57 7.56 -17.04
CA TRP A 43 6.58 7.83 -18.10
C TRP A 43 5.91 6.55 -18.61
N ILE A 44 6.70 5.49 -18.89
CA ILE A 44 6.17 4.19 -19.33
C ILE A 44 5.23 3.60 -18.28
N ASP A 45 5.58 3.70 -16.99
CA ASP A 45 4.72 3.22 -15.90
C ASP A 45 3.39 3.97 -15.83
N TRP A 46 3.39 5.28 -16.08
CA TRP A 46 2.15 6.07 -16.12
C TRP A 46 1.29 5.72 -17.32
N GLN A 47 1.88 5.46 -18.48
CA GLN A 47 1.12 5.01 -19.64
C GLN A 47 0.46 3.65 -19.40
N LYS A 48 1.17 2.69 -18.76
CA LYS A 48 0.58 1.40 -18.37
C LYS A 48 -0.63 1.56 -17.44
N ARG A 49 -0.59 2.57 -16.55
CA ARG A 49 -1.67 2.88 -15.59
C ARG A 49 -2.55 4.04 -16.03
N ARG A 50 -2.57 4.38 -17.31
CA ARG A 50 -3.28 5.57 -17.82
C ARG A 50 -4.78 5.50 -17.54
N THR A 51 -5.38 4.32 -17.71
CA THR A 51 -6.81 4.08 -17.42
C THR A 51 -7.13 4.25 -15.94
N GLU A 52 -6.27 3.74 -15.05
CA GLU A 52 -6.42 3.94 -13.59
C GLU A 52 -6.26 5.41 -13.20
N LEU A 53 -5.28 6.10 -13.79
CA LEU A 53 -5.06 7.53 -13.58
C LEU A 53 -6.24 8.36 -14.10
N ALA A 54 -6.87 7.98 -15.20
CA ALA A 54 -8.05 8.67 -15.74
C ALA A 54 -9.30 8.45 -14.87
N THR A 55 -9.57 7.21 -14.45
CA THR A 55 -10.81 6.84 -13.76
C THR A 55 -10.81 7.08 -12.26
N THR A 56 -9.63 7.25 -11.63
CA THR A 56 -9.57 7.39 -10.17
C THR A 56 -10.35 8.61 -9.65
N ARG A 57 -11.22 8.36 -8.67
CA ARG A 57 -11.95 9.41 -7.90
C ARG A 57 -11.10 9.99 -6.77
N ARG A 58 -9.86 9.53 -6.59
CA ARG A 58 -8.95 10.04 -5.55
C ARG A 58 -8.68 11.54 -5.73
N ASN A 59 -8.37 12.21 -4.63
CA ASN A 59 -7.96 13.61 -4.65
C ASN A 59 -6.75 13.79 -5.58
N ALA A 60 -6.90 14.65 -6.59
CA ALA A 60 -5.92 14.83 -7.65
C ALA A 60 -4.58 15.43 -7.17
N LYS A 61 -4.56 16.11 -6.01
CA LYS A 61 -3.33 16.60 -5.36
C LYS A 61 -2.45 15.48 -4.80
N ARG A 62 -2.98 14.27 -4.65
CA ARG A 62 -2.21 13.12 -4.13
C ARG A 62 -1.31 12.54 -5.24
N PRO A 63 -0.09 12.09 -4.91
CA PRO A 63 0.82 11.52 -5.90
C PRO A 63 0.53 10.04 -6.22
N THR A 64 -0.17 9.34 -5.34
CA THR A 64 -0.41 7.90 -5.41
C THR A 64 -1.88 7.59 -5.68
N LEU A 65 -2.14 6.56 -6.49
CA LEU A 65 -3.48 5.99 -6.70
C LEU A 65 -4.08 5.36 -5.42
N GLY A 66 -3.30 5.22 -4.35
CA GLY A 66 -3.68 4.54 -3.12
C GLY A 66 -3.50 3.02 -3.24
N GLY A 67 -4.11 2.27 -2.32
CA GLY A 67 -4.05 0.80 -2.35
C GLY A 67 -2.70 0.19 -1.96
N GLN A 68 -1.70 1.02 -1.64
CA GLN A 68 -0.37 0.60 -1.16
C GLN A 68 -0.35 0.26 0.34
N GLY A 69 -1.51 0.19 0.99
CA GLY A 69 -1.61 -0.29 2.37
C GLY A 69 -1.29 -1.78 2.43
N ALA A 70 -0.64 -2.21 3.51
CA ALA A 70 -0.41 -3.63 3.76
C ALA A 70 -1.75 -4.38 3.68
N LYS A 71 -1.80 -5.42 2.84
CA LYS A 71 -2.94 -6.33 2.81
C LYS A 71 -3.06 -6.95 4.21
N ALA A 72 -4.27 -6.98 4.76
CA ALA A 72 -4.50 -7.62 6.05
C ALA A 72 -4.02 -9.08 5.97
N ILE A 73 -3.08 -9.45 6.84
CA ILE A 73 -2.42 -10.75 6.83
C ILE A 73 -3.39 -11.85 7.29
N PHE A 74 -4.39 -11.49 8.10
CA PHE A 74 -5.33 -12.40 8.74
C PHE A 74 -6.74 -12.28 8.16
N PRO A 75 -7.41 -13.41 7.85
CA PRO A 75 -8.77 -13.40 7.29
C PRO A 75 -9.81 -12.97 8.33
N PHE A 76 -9.54 -13.14 9.63
CA PHE A 76 -10.47 -12.89 10.74
C PHE A 76 -10.32 -11.49 11.37
N LYS A 77 -9.98 -10.47 10.56
CA LYS A 77 -9.64 -9.15 11.13
C LYS A 77 -10.76 -8.46 11.88
N TYR A 78 -12.00 -8.68 11.45
CA TYR A 78 -13.16 -8.07 12.08
C TYR A 78 -13.50 -8.72 13.42
N GLU A 79 -13.29 -10.03 13.55
CA GLU A 79 -13.52 -10.78 14.79
C GLU A 79 -12.50 -10.40 15.87
N LEU A 80 -11.22 -10.30 15.51
CA LEU A 80 -10.20 -9.81 16.44
C LEU A 80 -10.48 -8.35 16.85
N LEU A 81 -10.96 -7.51 15.93
CA LEU A 81 -11.35 -6.14 16.23
C LEU A 81 -12.56 -6.05 17.16
N ALA A 82 -13.55 -6.94 17.01
CA ALA A 82 -14.70 -7.02 17.91
C ALA A 82 -14.24 -7.39 19.33
N PHE A 83 -13.47 -8.48 19.45
CA PHE A 83 -12.86 -8.89 20.72
C PHE A 83 -12.05 -7.76 21.38
N MET A 84 -11.21 -7.07 20.62
CA MET A 84 -10.43 -5.93 21.12
C MET A 84 -11.30 -4.75 21.60
N LYS A 85 -12.50 -4.56 21.05
CA LYS A 85 -13.43 -3.53 21.50
C LYS A 85 -14.16 -3.97 22.76
N ASP A 86 -14.52 -5.24 22.85
CA ASP A 86 -15.28 -5.78 23.97
C ASP A 86 -14.41 -5.82 25.24
N VAL A 87 -13.16 -6.30 25.14
CA VAL A 87 -12.19 -6.25 26.25
C VAL A 87 -11.98 -4.82 26.76
N ARG A 88 -11.94 -3.83 25.87
CA ARG A 88 -11.80 -2.41 26.28
C ARG A 88 -13.07 -1.84 26.89
N ARG A 89 -14.25 -2.31 26.49
CA ARG A 89 -15.53 -1.89 27.06
C ARG A 89 -15.71 -2.41 28.49
N GLU A 90 -15.15 -3.57 28.78
CA GLU A 90 -15.15 -4.18 30.12
C GLU A 90 -14.04 -3.59 31.04
N GLU A 91 -13.53 -2.39 30.74
CA GLU A 91 -12.45 -1.68 31.45
C GLU A 91 -11.12 -2.46 31.64
N HIS A 92 -10.92 -3.56 30.90
CA HIS A 92 -9.68 -4.31 30.96
C HIS A 92 -8.61 -3.70 30.04
N ILE A 93 -7.35 -3.70 30.52
CA ILE A 93 -6.20 -3.34 29.69
C ILE A 93 -6.02 -4.40 28.61
N LEU A 94 -6.30 -4.04 27.36
CA LEU A 94 -6.00 -4.89 26.22
C LEU A 94 -4.49 -5.05 26.06
N THR A 95 -4.01 -6.29 26.10
CA THR A 95 -2.60 -6.62 25.89
C THR A 95 -2.42 -7.49 24.66
N SER A 96 -1.18 -7.53 24.16
CA SER A 96 -0.76 -8.45 23.09
C SER A 96 -1.08 -9.91 23.39
N MET A 97 -1.00 -10.32 24.66
CA MET A 97 -1.29 -11.68 25.10
C MET A 97 -2.76 -12.05 24.93
N HIS A 98 -3.69 -11.11 25.20
CA HIS A 98 -5.12 -11.31 24.97
C HIS A 98 -5.40 -11.57 23.49
N MET A 99 -4.81 -10.77 22.60
CA MET A 99 -4.95 -10.94 21.15
C MET A 99 -4.41 -12.30 20.67
N VAL A 100 -3.22 -12.69 21.13
CA VAL A 100 -2.62 -13.99 20.79
C VAL A 100 -3.46 -15.15 21.31
N THR A 101 -4.01 -15.04 22.52
CA THR A 101 -4.85 -16.08 23.13
C THR A 101 -6.16 -16.24 22.37
N PHE A 102 -6.82 -15.14 21.99
CA PHE A 102 -8.00 -15.15 21.14
C PHE A 102 -7.72 -15.84 19.80
N MET A 103 -6.61 -15.48 19.14
CA MET A 103 -6.25 -16.09 17.85
C MET A 103 -5.95 -17.58 17.99
N LYS A 104 -5.25 -18.00 19.05
CA LYS A 104 -4.97 -19.43 19.32
C LYS A 104 -6.24 -20.24 19.59
N ARG A 105 -7.19 -19.66 20.32
CA ARG A 105 -8.45 -20.34 20.70
C ARG A 105 -9.41 -20.47 19.52
N ASN A 106 -9.60 -19.40 18.74
CA ASN A 106 -10.64 -19.35 17.71
C ASN A 106 -10.13 -19.64 16.29
N HIS A 107 -8.83 -19.45 16.03
CA HIS A 107 -8.23 -19.61 14.70
C HIS A 107 -6.95 -20.46 14.74
N GLY A 108 -6.90 -21.45 15.65
CA GLY A 108 -5.74 -22.31 15.85
C GLY A 108 -5.31 -23.08 14.60
N GLU A 109 -6.26 -23.60 13.82
CA GLU A 109 -5.98 -24.30 12.56
C GLU A 109 -5.36 -23.37 11.51
N TRP A 110 -5.90 -22.15 11.38
CA TRP A 110 -5.35 -21.15 10.49
C TRP A 110 -3.94 -20.72 10.91
N LEU A 111 -3.70 -20.54 12.21
CA LEU A 111 -2.36 -20.23 12.74
C LEU A 111 -1.37 -21.37 12.49
N ALA A 112 -1.81 -22.63 12.62
CA ALA A 112 -0.99 -23.79 12.34
C ALA A 112 -0.59 -23.82 10.86
N SER A 113 -1.55 -23.63 9.95
CA SER A 113 -1.30 -23.51 8.51
C SER A 113 -0.38 -22.33 8.17
N TYR A 114 -0.63 -21.15 8.74
CA TYR A 114 0.20 -19.94 8.52
C TYR A 114 1.66 -20.12 8.95
N ARG A 115 1.90 -20.98 9.95
CA ARG A 115 3.23 -21.29 10.46
C ARG A 115 3.99 -22.30 9.60
N THR A 116 3.27 -23.14 8.83
CA THR A 116 3.93 -24.08 7.90
C THR A 116 4.68 -23.32 6.81
N GLY A 117 5.98 -23.60 6.66
CA GLY A 117 6.84 -22.96 5.66
C GLY A 117 7.53 -21.64 6.07
N LYS A 118 7.32 -21.13 7.31
CA LYS A 118 8.07 -19.94 7.80
C LYS A 118 9.25 -20.36 8.67
N ARG A 119 10.47 -19.92 8.29
CA ARG A 119 11.75 -20.23 8.97
C ARG A 119 11.80 -19.82 10.45
N ASP A 120 11.04 -18.80 10.85
CA ASP A 120 10.94 -18.32 12.23
C ASP A 120 9.49 -17.91 12.55
N ALA A 121 8.71 -18.84 13.12
CA ALA A 121 7.31 -18.62 13.47
C ALA A 121 7.09 -17.42 14.41
N TYR A 122 8.02 -17.20 15.34
CA TYR A 122 7.94 -16.16 16.37
C TYR A 122 8.24 -14.75 15.83
N LYS A 123 9.25 -14.59 14.96
CA LYS A 123 9.56 -13.29 14.31
C LYS A 123 8.51 -12.87 13.29
N SER A 124 7.74 -13.81 12.75
CA SER A 124 6.67 -13.50 11.78
C SER A 124 5.42 -12.85 12.39
N LEU A 125 5.27 -12.91 13.73
CA LEU A 125 4.14 -12.32 14.46
C LEU A 125 4.39 -10.86 14.88
N TRP A 126 5.65 -10.43 14.93
CA TRP A 126 6.06 -9.08 15.32
C TRP A 126 7.08 -8.55 14.32
N ILE A 127 6.61 -7.81 13.33
CA ILE A 127 7.49 -6.99 12.49
C ILE A 127 7.93 -5.81 13.36
N THR A 128 9.19 -5.83 13.81
CA THR A 128 9.85 -4.65 14.38
C THR A 128 10.00 -3.55 13.32
N PRO A 129 9.97 -2.26 13.72
CA PRO A 129 9.98 -1.10 12.81
C PRO A 129 11.22 -1.01 11.91
#